data_AF-A0A538F5B7-F1
#
_entry.id   AF-A0A538F5B7-F1
#
_cell.length_a   1.000
_cell.length_b   1.000
_cell.length_c   1.000
_cell.angle_alpha   90.00
_cell.angle_beta   90.00
_cell.angle_gamma   90.00
#
_symmetry.space_group_name_H-M   'P 1'
#
loop_
_entity.id
_entity.type
_entity.pdbx_description
1 polymer ?
#
loop_
_entity_poly.entity_id
_entity_poly.type
_entity_poly.pdbx_seq_one_letter_code
_entity_poly.pdbx_strand_id
1 'polypeptide(L)' 'MESLAARIAELVAERQALRESGSPPAAIERNRVQLVRAQWELAHALIDEHLAEAPAQTAA' A
#
# COMPACT_ATOMS: atom_id res chain seq x y z
N MET A 1 4.04 4.50 -8.31
CA MET A 1 2.68 4.05 -7.95
C MET A 1 2.46 2.57 -8.23
N GLU A 2 2.67 2.10 -9.46
CA GLU A 2 2.45 0.68 -9.84
C GLU A 2 3.23 -0.32 -8.96
N SER A 3 4.45 0.04 -8.56
CA SER A 3 5.27 -0.75 -7.63
C SER A 3 4.66 -0.87 -6.23
N LEU A 4 4.01 0.17 -5.71
CA LEU A 4 3.37 0.15 -4.39
C LEU A 4 2.06 -0.66 -4.41
N ALA A 5 1.27 -0.53 -5.48
CA ALA A 5 0.07 -1.33 -5.68
C ALA A 5 0.41 -2.84 -5.80
N ALA A 6 1.44 -3.18 -6.58
CA ALA A 6 1.95 -4.54 -6.67
C ALA A 6 2.44 -5.05 -5.30
N ARG A 7 3.18 -4.23 -4.56
CA ARG A 7 3.65 -4.58 -3.21
C ARG A 7 2.50 -4.83 -2.23
N ILE A 8 1.44 -4.04 -2.29
CA ILE A 8 0.22 -4.25 -1.48
C ILE A 8 -0.42 -5.59 -1.85
N ALA A 9 -0.53 -5.93 -3.13
CA ALA A 9 -1.09 -7.19 -3.58
C ALA A 9 -0.27 -8.40 -3.08
N GLU A 10 1.05 -8.32 -3.16
CA GLU A 10 1.97 -9.33 -2.59
C GLU A 10 1.76 -9.51 -1.09
N LEU A 11 1.70 -8.41 -0.33
CA LEU A 11 1.50 -8.46 1.11
C LEU A 11 0.14 -9.06 1.49
N VAL A 12 -0.91 -8.79 0.70
CA VAL A 12 -2.22 -9.43 0.89
C VAL A 12 -2.16 -10.93 0.64
N ALA A 13 -1.48 -11.37 -0.42
CA ALA A 13 -1.30 -12.79 -0.73
C ALA A 13 -0.45 -13.50 0.35
N GLU A 14 0.64 -12.88 0.79
CA GLU A 14 1.47 -13.39 1.89
C GLU A 14 0.65 -13.57 3.17
N ARG A 15 -0.20 -12.59 3.51
CA ARG A 15 -1.07 -12.69 4.70
C ARG A 15 -2.03 -13.86 4.61
N GLN A 16 -2.55 -14.13 3.42
CA GLN A 16 -3.44 -15.26 3.20
C GLN A 16 -2.69 -16.58 3.39
N ALA A 17 -1.49 -16.70 2.82
CA ALA A 17 -0.63 -17.86 3.02
C ALA A 17 -0.28 -18.07 4.51
N LEU A 18 0.07 -17.01 5.24
CA LEU A 18 0.38 -17.08 6.68
C LEU A 18 -0.79 -17.59 7.52
N ARG A 19 -2.03 -17.26 7.14
CA ARG A 19 -3.24 -17.77 7.80
C ARG A 19 -3.46 -19.25 7.50
N GLU A 20 -3.28 -19.64 6.24
CA GLU A 20 -3.45 -21.03 5.80
C GLU A 20 -2.40 -21.96 6.40
N SER A 21 -1.15 -21.50 6.54
CA SER A 21 -0.08 -22.29 7.13
C SER A 21 -0.07 -22.33 8.66
N GLY A 22 -1.06 -21.69 9.32
CA GLY A 22 -1.11 -21.62 10.79
C GLY A 22 0.11 -20.92 11.39
N SER A 23 0.65 -19.90 10.70
CA SER A 23 1.85 -19.21 11.14
C SER A 23 1.67 -18.51 12.49
N PRO A 24 2.76 -18.28 13.23
CA PRO A 24 2.70 -17.58 14.51
C PRO A 24 2.03 -16.20 14.38
N PRO A 25 1.25 -15.74 15.38
CA PRO A 25 0.59 -14.45 15.36
C PRO A 25 1.53 -13.27 15.04
N ALA A 26 2.77 -13.35 15.51
CA ALA A 26 3.80 -12.34 15.25
C ALA A 26 4.16 -12.17 13.77
N ALA A 27 4.03 -13.23 12.94
CA ALA A 27 4.26 -13.13 11.50
C ALA A 27 3.12 -12.37 10.81
N ILE A 28 1.87 -12.66 11.19
CA ILE A 28 0.69 -11.95 10.69
C ILE A 28 0.76 -10.47 11.07
N GLU A 29 1.18 -10.14 12.30
CA GLU A 29 1.30 -8.74 12.73
C GLU A 29 2.38 -7.99 11.95
N ARG A 30 3.54 -8.62 11.72
CA ARG A 30 4.59 -8.04 10.87
C ARG A 30 4.09 -7.75 9.45
N ASN A 31 3.31 -8.66 8.86
CA ASN A 31 2.72 -8.43 7.55
C ASN A 31 1.68 -7.28 7.58
N ARG A 32 0.86 -7.18 8.63
CA ARG A 32 -0.11 -6.07 8.81
C ARG A 32 0.58 -4.71 8.85
N VAL A 33 1.66 -4.58 9.61
CA VAL A 33 2.43 -3.33 9.69
C VAL A 33 2.98 -2.95 8.32
N GLN A 34 3.55 -3.90 7.58
CA GLN A 34 4.06 -3.66 6.22
C GLN A 34 2.95 -3.21 5.26
N LEU A 35 1.76 -3.83 5.36
CA LEU A 35 0.61 -3.51 4.50
C LEU A 35 0.12 -2.08 4.74
N VAL A 36 -0.07 -1.68 6.00
CA VAL A 36 -0.52 -0.32 6.35
C VAL A 36 0.51 0.71 5.90
N ARG A 37 1.81 0.41 6.04
CA ARG A 37 2.87 1.30 5.57
C ARG A 37 2.83 1.49 4.05
N ALA A 38 2.73 0.40 3.29
CA ALA A 38 2.66 0.49 1.82
C ALA A 38 1.40 1.25 1.35
N GLN A 39 0.27 1.07 2.05
CA GLN A 39 -0.96 1.82 1.78
C GLN A 39 -0.81 3.32 2.07
N TRP A 40 -0.16 3.68 3.17
CA TRP A 40 0.13 5.07 3.51
C TRP A 40 1.05 5.72 2.48
N GLU A 41 2.11 5.03 2.06
CA GLU A 41 3.04 5.49 1.02
C GLU A 41 2.29 5.69 -0.32
N LEU A 42 1.39 4.78 -0.69
CA LEU A 42 0.58 4.91 -1.90
C LEU A 42 -0.37 6.11 -1.82
N ALA A 43 -1.06 6.30 -0.69
CA ALA A 43 -1.96 7.44 -0.51
C ALA A 43 -1.21 8.78 -0.63
N HIS A 44 -0.03 8.87 -0.03
CA HIS A 44 0.83 10.06 -0.15
C HIS A 44 1.27 10.31 -1.59
N ALA A 45 1.73 9.27 -2.30
CA ALA A 45 2.13 9.41 -3.70
C ALA A 45 0.98 9.88 -4.60
N LEU A 46 -0.25 9.39 -4.37
CA LEU A 46 -1.45 9.81 -5.09
C LEU A 46 -1.82 11.27 -4.81
N ILE A 47 -1.70 11.71 -3.55
CA ILE A 47 -1.93 13.11 -3.18
C ILE A 47 -0.91 14.02 -3.88
N ASP A 48 0.37 13.65 -3.84
CA ASP A 48 1.44 14.43 -4.47
C ASP A 48 1.26 14.52 -5.99
N GLU A 49 0.87 13.43 -6.65
CA GLU A 49 0.53 13.40 -8.08
C GLU A 49 -0.64 14.34 -8.39
N HIS A 50 -1.73 14.26 -7.62
CA HIS A 50 -2.89 15.12 -7.81
C HIS A 50 -2.57 16.61 -7.62
N LEU A 51 -1.73 16.93 -6.64
CA LEU A 51 -1.28 18.31 -6.39
C LEU A 51 -0.33 18.80 -7.48
N ALA A 52 0.50 17.94 -8.05
CA ALA A 52 1.38 18.27 -9.16
C ALA A 52 0.62 18.54 -10.47
N GLU A 53 -0.54 17.89 -10.67
CA GLU A 53 -1.42 18.11 -11.82
C GLU A 53 -2.34 19.35 -11.67
N ALA A 54 -2.47 19.89 -10.46
CA ALA A 54 -3.36 21.01 -10.15
C ALA A 54 -2.98 22.42 -10.69
N PRO A 55 -1.77 22.76 -11.21
CA PRO A 55 -1.47 24.14 -11.61
C PRO A 55 -1.91 24.53 -13.03
N ALA A 56 -2.63 23.70 -13.79
CA ALA A 56 -3.09 24.03 -15.14
C ALA A 56 -4.60 24.29 -15.29
N GLN A 57 -5.41 24.04 -14.26
CA GLN A 57 -6.89 24.01 -14.38
C GLN A 57 -7.60 25.20 -13.71
N THR A 58 -6.87 26.13 -13.08
CA THR A 58 -7.44 27.34 -12.44
C THR A 58 -7.01 28.62 -13.15
N ALA A 59 -7.21 28.66 -14.46
CA ALA A 59 -7.19 29.90 -15.24
C ALA A 59 -8.25 29.83 -16.33
N ALA A 60 -9.49 30.18 -15.98
CA ALA A 60 -10.57 30.52 -16.90
C ALA A 60 -11.48 31.56 -16.25
#